data_AF-A0ABD3NBR7-F1
#
_entry.id   AF-A0ABD3NBR7-F1
#
_cell.length_a   1.000
_cell.length_b   1.000
_cell.length_c   1.000
_cell.angle_alpha   90.00
_cell.angle_beta   90.00
_cell.angle_gamma   90.00
#
_symmetry.space_group_name_H-M   'P 1'
#
loop_
_entity.id
_entity.type
_entity.pdbx_description
1 polymer ?
#
loop_
_entity_poly.entity_id
_entity_poly.type
_entity_poly.pdbx_seq_one_letter_code
_entity_poly.pdbx_strand_id
1 'polypeptide(L)'
;MALREQRFVYLLLPGCQLHACTHHGTQWVHRSTTPVVFAGPSGVGKGTLIELLRKTLYPTMFSFSVSHTMRKPQEGEQDGVHYHFTDVEKIKKEISVGGFI
;
A
#
# COMPACT_ATOMS: atom_id res chain seq x y z
N MET A 1 3.83 -17.10 -11.60
CA MET A 1 2.45 -16.66 -11.31
C MET A 1 2.56 -15.50 -10.34
N ALA A 2 2.59 -14.26 -10.85
CA ALA A 2 2.53 -13.07 -9.99
C ALA A 2 1.12 -13.06 -9.39
N LEU A 3 1.02 -13.06 -8.06
CA LEU A 3 -0.26 -12.81 -7.41
C LEU A 3 -0.79 -11.50 -8.00
N ARG A 4 -2.02 -11.60 -8.55
CA ARG A 4 -2.77 -10.55 -9.26
C ARG A 4 -2.36 -9.16 -8.78
N GLU A 5 -1.89 -8.30 -9.67
CA GLU A 5 -1.38 -6.96 -9.38
C GLU A 5 -2.53 -6.05 -8.87
N GLN A 6 -2.98 -6.29 -7.65
CA GLN A 6 -3.89 -5.41 -6.91
C GLN A 6 -3.01 -4.40 -6.19
N ARG A 7 -3.07 -3.17 -6.67
CA ARG A 7 -2.29 -2.06 -6.15
C ARG A 7 -3.10 -1.38 -5.04
N PHE A 8 -2.69 -1.60 -3.80
CA PHE A 8 -3.28 -0.97 -2.62
C PHE A 8 -2.64 0.39 -2.37
N VAL A 9 -3.45 1.41 -2.12
CA VAL A 9 -2.98 2.73 -1.71
C VAL A 9 -3.49 3.01 -0.30
N TYR A 10 -2.57 3.36 0.59
CA TYR A 10 -2.88 3.78 1.94
C TYR A 10 -2.98 5.30 2.02
N LEU A 11 -3.99 5.81 2.70
CA LEU A 11 -4.09 7.22 3.06
C LEU A 11 -3.22 7.47 4.30
N LEU A 12 -2.24 8.35 4.22
CA LEU A 12 -1.47 8.87 5.34
C LEU A 12 -1.90 10.32 5.59
N LEU A 13 -2.77 10.62 6.56
CA LEU A 13 -3.16 12.02 6.77
C LEU A 13 -1.99 12.85 7.36
N PRO A 14 -1.55 13.94 6.70
CA PRO A 14 -0.46 14.78 7.20
C PRO A 14 -0.94 15.61 8.40
N GLY A 15 -0.17 15.61 9.49
CA GLY A 15 -0.40 16.47 10.64
C GLY A 15 -1.29 15.91 11.75
N CYS A 16 -1.66 14.63 11.71
CA CYS A 16 -2.29 13.99 12.87
C CYS A 16 -1.22 13.62 13.93
N GLN A 17 -0.62 14.63 14.58
CA GLN A 17 -0.31 14.42 16.00
C GLN A 17 -1.65 14.15 16.67
N LEU A 18 -1.69 13.14 17.53
CA LEU A 18 -2.85 12.44 18.07
C LEU A 18 -3.87 13.27 18.89
N HIS A 19 -4.02 14.57 18.65
CA HIS A 19 -4.91 15.45 19.41
C HIS A 19 -5.92 16.15 18.47
N ALA A 20 -6.97 15.43 18.09
CA ALA A 20 -8.20 16.06 17.59
C ALA A 20 -9.14 16.28 18.77
N CYS A 21 -9.08 17.46 19.39
CA CYS A 21 -10.04 17.88 20.42
C CYS A 21 -11.43 18.02 19.79
N THR A 22 -12.33 17.09 20.09
CA THR A 22 -13.78 17.32 19.94
C THR A 22 -14.41 17.15 21.31
N HIS A 23 -15.08 18.20 21.78
CA HIS A 23 -15.52 18.33 23.16
C HIS A 23 -16.83 17.58 23.38
N HIS A 24 -16.79 16.23 23.41
CA HIS A 24 -17.82 15.36 23.98
C HIS A 24 -17.17 14.04 24.41
N GLY A 25 -16.89 13.90 25.72
CA GLY A 25 -16.64 12.60 26.35
C GLY A 25 -15.33 11.90 25.97
N THR A 26 -14.29 12.15 26.77
CA THR A 26 -13.08 11.36 27.07
C THR A 26 -12.94 9.93 26.49
N GLN A 27 -12.81 9.76 25.16
CA GLN A 27 -12.19 8.55 24.60
C GLN A 27 -11.48 8.84 23.27
N TRP A 28 -10.16 8.60 23.24
CA TRP A 28 -9.33 8.72 22.05
C TRP A 28 -9.57 7.52 21.13
N VAL A 29 -10.34 7.72 20.06
CA VAL A 29 -10.44 6.72 18.98
C VAL A 29 -9.28 6.96 18.03
N HIS A 30 -8.28 6.08 18.01
CA HIS A 30 -7.33 6.01 16.90
C HIS A 30 -8.14 5.79 15.63
N ARG A 31 -8.31 6.83 14.79
CA ARG A 31 -8.90 6.65 13.47
C ARG A 31 -7.87 5.88 12.65
N SER A 32 -8.06 4.56 12.58
CA SER A 32 -7.36 3.67 11.65
C SER A 32 -7.52 4.27 10.25
N THR A 33 -6.42 4.45 9.53
CA THR A 33 -6.44 4.94 8.16
C THR A 33 -7.12 3.89 7.28
N THR A 34 -8.24 4.24 6.68
CA THR A 34 -8.97 3.31 5.80
C THR A 34 -8.19 3.12 4.50
N PRO A 35 -7.83 1.88 4.12
CA PRO A 35 -7.15 1.61 2.86
C PRO A 35 -8.09 1.89 1.68
N VAL A 36 -7.53 2.38 0.57
CA VAL A 36 -8.25 2.60 -0.68
C VAL A 36 -7.74 1.60 -1.72
N VAL A 37 -8.65 0.77 -2.24
CA VAL A 37 -8.32 -0.29 -3.20
C VAL A 37 -8.69 0.15 -4.61
N PHE A 38 -7.69 0.22 -5.50
CA PHE A 38 -7.91 0.47 -6.92
C PHE A 38 -7.87 -0.86 -7.68
N ALA A 39 -9.04 -1.36 -8.07
CA ALA A 39 -9.20 -2.60 -8.83
C ALA A 39 -9.60 -2.34 -10.30
N GLY A 40 -9.09 -3.17 -11.20
CA GLY A 40 -9.41 -3.10 -12.64
C GLY A 40 -8.39 -3.86 -13.49
N PRO A 41 -8.70 -4.20 -14.76
CA PRO A 41 -7.81 -4.98 -15.63
C PRO A 41 -6.50 -4.24 -15.94
N SER A 42 -5.51 -4.96 -16.49
CA SER A 42 -4.26 -4.34 -16.95
C SER A 42 -4.55 -3.30 -18.04
N GLY A 43 -3.81 -2.20 -18.07
CA GLY A 43 -3.95 -1.14 -19.09
C GLY A 43 -5.00 -0.07 -18.83
N VAL A 44 -5.89 -0.19 -17.83
CA VAL A 44 -6.94 0.84 -17.57
C VAL A 44 -6.44 2.14 -16.91
N GLY A 45 -5.13 2.29 -16.70
CA GLY A 45 -4.55 3.52 -16.14
C GLY A 45 -4.50 3.62 -14.60
N LYS A 46 -4.71 2.52 -13.86
CA LYS A 46 -4.63 2.53 -12.37
C LYS A 46 -3.30 3.09 -11.86
N GLY A 47 -2.17 2.63 -12.43
CA GLY A 47 -0.84 3.11 -12.06
C GLY A 47 -0.69 4.61 -12.27
N THR A 48 -1.17 5.11 -13.40
CA THR A 48 -1.18 6.54 -13.74
C THR A 48 -2.00 7.36 -12.75
N LEU A 49 -3.20 6.89 -12.37
CA LEU A 49 -4.04 7.57 -11.37
C LEU A 49 -3.36 7.59 -9.99
N ILE A 50 -2.80 6.46 -9.55
CA ILE A 50 -2.09 6.36 -8.26
C ILE A 50 -0.89 7.31 -8.25
N GLU A 51 -0.14 7.37 -9.34
CA GLU A 51 1.00 8.27 -9.47
C GLU A 51 0.59 9.74 -9.44
N LEU A 52 -0.50 10.12 -10.11
CA LEU A 52 -1.06 11.47 -10.07
C LEU A 52 -1.51 11.87 -8.66
N LEU A 53 -2.20 10.96 -7.95
CA LEU A 53 -2.62 11.18 -6.56
C LEU A 53 -1.41 11.39 -5.64
N ARG A 54 -0.39 10.53 -5.75
CA ARG A 54 0.79 10.56 -4.87
C ARG A 54 1.79 11.66 -5.22
N LYS A 55 1.93 12.06 -6.48
CA LYS A 55 2.96 13.04 -6.88
C LYS A 55 2.42 14.45 -7.04
N THR A 56 1.17 14.60 -7.46
CA THR A 56 0.64 15.90 -7.90
C THR A 56 -0.46 16.41 -6.99
N LEU A 57 -1.49 15.61 -6.73
CA LEU A 57 -2.69 16.10 -6.04
C LEU A 57 -2.52 16.10 -4.52
N TYR A 58 -1.93 15.04 -3.97
CA TYR A 58 -1.97 14.75 -2.53
C TYR A 58 -0.67 14.09 -2.03
N PRO A 59 0.50 14.76 -2.16
CA PRO A 59 1.81 14.13 -1.97
C PRO A 59 2.12 13.68 -0.56
N THR A 60 1.47 14.27 0.43
CA THR A 60 1.62 13.91 1.85
C THR A 60 0.50 13.02 2.34
N MET A 61 -0.48 12.73 1.48
CA MET A 61 -1.73 12.05 1.84
C MET A 61 -1.81 10.59 1.40
N PHE A 62 -1.04 10.16 0.40
CA PHE A 62 -1.10 8.78 -0.09
C PHE A 62 0.27 8.12 -0.09
N SER A 63 0.32 6.88 0.37
CA SER A 63 1.45 5.97 0.21
C SER A 63 1.00 4.68 -0.45
N PHE A 64 1.95 3.95 -1.04
CA PHE A 64 1.68 2.76 -1.82
C PHE A 64 2.11 1.50 -1.08
N SER A 65 1.30 0.43 -1.16
CA SER A 65 1.69 -0.88 -0.67
C SER A 65 2.60 -1.59 -1.67
N VAL A 66 3.86 -1.81 -1.29
CA VAL A 66 4.79 -2.59 -2.11
C VAL A 66 4.44 -4.08 -1.98
N SER A 67 4.15 -4.73 -3.10
CA SER A 67 3.75 -6.14 -3.13
C SER A 67 4.97 -7.06 -3.10
N HIS A 68 4.77 -8.32 -2.68
CA HIS A 68 5.82 -9.35 -2.76
C HIS A 68 5.78 -10.10 -4.09
N THR A 69 6.95 -10.49 -4.62
CA THR A 69 7.05 -11.30 -5.84
C THR A 69 8.19 -12.31 -5.76
N MET A 70 7.98 -13.47 -6.39
CA MET A 70 9.01 -14.51 -6.56
C MET A 70 9.75 -14.40 -7.90
N ARG A 71 9.34 -13.45 -8.76
CA ARG A 71 10.07 -13.16 -10.00
C ARG A 71 11.41 -12.51 -9.62
N LYS A 72 12.48 -12.80 -10.39
CA LYS A 72 13.73 -12.05 -10.26
C LYS A 72 13.54 -10.58 -10.70
N PRO A 73 14.20 -9.60 -10.06
CA PRO A 73 14.17 -8.22 -10.52
C PRO A 73 14.66 -8.11 -11.97
N GLN A 74 13.98 -7.30 -12.76
CA GLN A 74 14.42 -6.87 -14.09
C GLN A 74 15.37 -5.67 -13.94
N GLU A 75 16.10 -5.37 -15.01
CA GLU A 75 17.01 -4.22 -15.03
C GLU A 75 16.25 -2.92 -14.72
N GLY A 76 16.77 -2.16 -13.76
CA GLY A 76 16.13 -0.93 -13.26
C GLY A 76 15.14 -1.12 -12.11
N GLU A 77 14.70 -2.35 -11.81
CA GLU A 77 13.86 -2.60 -10.63
C GLU A 77 14.68 -2.58 -9.33
N GLN A 78 14.07 -2.05 -8.27
CA GLN A 78 14.66 -1.93 -6.95
C GLN A 78 13.78 -2.60 -5.90
N ASP A 79 14.40 -3.42 -5.05
CA ASP A 79 13.75 -4.07 -3.92
C ASP A 79 13.19 -3.06 -2.93
N GLY A 80 11.99 -3.31 -2.42
CA GLY A 80 11.28 -2.40 -1.50
C GLY A 80 10.73 -1.13 -2.15
N VAL A 81 10.96 -0.92 -3.45
CA VAL A 81 10.37 0.19 -4.23
C VAL A 81 9.33 -0.33 -5.20
N HIS A 82 9.71 -1.31 -6.02
CA HIS A 82 8.84 -1.88 -7.04
C HIS A 82 8.10 -3.11 -6.52
N TYR A 83 8.86 -4.02 -5.91
CA TYR A 83 8.38 -5.21 -5.23
C TYR A 83 9.32 -5.53 -4.05
N HIS A 84 8.83 -6.30 -3.09
CA HIS A 84 9.68 -7.10 -2.24
C HIS A 84 9.99 -8.41 -2.97
N PHE A 85 11.21 -8.50 -3.51
CA PHE A 85 11.70 -9.69 -4.20
C PHE A 85 12.06 -10.74 -3.15
N THR A 86 11.39 -11.88 -3.22
CA THR A 86 11.50 -12.93 -2.21
C THR A 86 11.49 -14.31 -2.88
N ASP A 87 11.74 -15.36 -2.11
CA ASP A 87 11.74 -16.74 -2.57
C ASP A 87 10.46 -17.49 -2.15
N VAL A 88 10.29 -18.68 -2.74
CA VAL A 88 9.12 -19.53 -2.54
C VAL A 88 8.96 -19.96 -1.08
N GLU A 89 10.05 -20.27 -0.39
CA GLU A 89 10.01 -20.78 0.97
C GLU A 89 9.57 -19.69 1.95
N LYS A 90 10.07 -18.46 1.76
CA LYS A 90 9.63 -17.30 2.54
C LYS A 90 8.16 -16.97 2.30
N ILE A 91 7.68 -16.96 1.05
CA ILE A 91 6.25 -16.76 0.74
C ILE A 91 5.37 -17.80 1.43
N LYS A 92 5.74 -19.09 1.35
CA LYS A 92 4.97 -20.17 2.00
C LYS A 92 4.87 -19.98 3.51
N LYS A 93 5.97 -19.58 4.15
CA LYS A 93 5.99 -19.29 5.59
C LYS A 93 5.10 -18.11 5.96
N GLU A 94 5.11 -17.04 5.17
CA GLU A 94 4.26 -15.87 5.40
C GLU A 94 2.77 -16.20 5.18
N ILE A 95 2.45 -17.03 4.18
CA ILE A 95 1.08 -17.52 3.97
C ILE A 95 0.59 -18.34 5.16
N SER A 96 1.42 -19.24 5.72
CA SER A 96 0.99 -20.12 6.82
C SER A 96 0.67 -19.38 8.12
N VAL A 97 1.22 -18.17 8.30
CA VAL A 97 0.95 -17.31 9.46
C VAL A 97 -0.08 -16.21 9.18
N GLY A 98 -0.70 -16.19 7.99
CA GLY A 98 -1.68 -15.16 7.62
C GLY A 98 -1.06 -13.78 7.34
N GLY A 99 0.20 -13.73 6.88
CA GLY A 99 0.93 -12.49 6.60
C GLY A 99 0.51 -11.75 5.32
N PHE A 100 -0.44 -12.31 4.55
CA PHE A 100 -0.98 -11.68 3.34
C PHE A 100 -2.50 -11.53 3.44
N ILE A 101 -3.00 -10.44 2.84
CA ILE A 101 -4.43 -10.17 2.64
C ILE A 101 -4.99 -10.87 1.40
#